data_AF-A0A1W9VRH0-F1
#
_entry.id   AF-A0A1W9VRH0-F1
#
_cell.length_a   1.000
_cell.length_b   1.000
_cell.length_c   1.000
_cell.angle_alpha   90.00
_cell.angle_beta   90.00
_cell.angle_gamma   90.00
#
_symmetry.space_group_name_H-M   'P 1'
#
loop_
_entity.id
_entity.type
_entity.pdbx_description
1 polymer ?
#
loop_
_entity_poly.entity_id
_entity_poly.type
_entity_poly.pdbx_seq_one_letter_code
_entity_poly.pdbx_strand_id
1 'polypeptide(L)'
;MDLTCFYDLKDNMCDQVDIFEEILEVNQRFKDSIIKKDWDSINKSIDELNELSVDVHRLDSERVNYLIEVANELHSKESENFYTLIKKAPHDIRDELVKSYYKLKSSVIRVQGVYKGLNEFIEYKKDISKEIIDVLMSDAKGNVYTKPGRRGNDSPGFLIDRQL
;
A
#
# COMPACT_ATOMS: atom_id res chain seq x y z
N MET A 1 -32.60 -23.58 -4.25
CA MET A 1 -31.66 -22.46 -4.16
C MET A 1 -30.45 -22.98 -3.43
N ASP A 2 -29.34 -23.12 -4.15
CA ASP A 2 -28.09 -23.54 -3.54
C ASP A 2 -27.53 -22.39 -2.72
N LEU A 3 -27.27 -22.63 -1.43
CA LEU A 3 -26.73 -21.60 -0.53
C LEU A 3 -25.21 -21.56 -0.54
N THR A 4 -24.55 -22.54 -1.15
CA THR A 4 -23.10 -22.72 -1.13
C THR A 4 -22.38 -21.49 -1.68
N CYS A 5 -22.81 -20.96 -2.83
CA CYS A 5 -22.21 -19.76 -3.43
C CYS A 5 -22.31 -18.50 -2.54
N PHE A 6 -23.33 -18.40 -1.69
CA PHE A 6 -23.45 -17.29 -0.73
C PHE A 6 -22.47 -17.43 0.43
N TYR A 7 -22.24 -18.65 0.90
CA TYR A 7 -21.23 -18.93 1.92
C TYR A 7 -19.82 -18.73 1.37
N ASP A 8 -19.54 -19.19 0.15
CA ASP A 8 -18.24 -18.99 -0.50
C ASP A 8 -17.93 -17.49 -0.69
N LEU A 9 -18.91 -16.70 -1.12
CA LEU A 9 -18.77 -15.25 -1.21
C LEU A 9 -18.50 -14.61 0.16
N LYS A 10 -19.20 -15.06 1.20
CA LYS A 10 -19.01 -14.56 2.57
C LYS A 10 -17.60 -14.88 3.08
N ASP A 11 -17.18 -16.12 2.92
CA ASP A 11 -15.90 -16.62 3.43
C ASP A 11 -14.76 -15.96 2.68
N ASN A 12 -14.85 -15.81 1.36
CA ASN A 12 -13.89 -15.04 0.58
C ASN A 12 -13.78 -13.56 1.06
N MET A 13 -14.90 -12.91 1.40
CA MET A 13 -14.85 -11.55 1.97
C MET A 13 -14.19 -11.51 3.36
N CYS A 14 -14.33 -12.57 4.17
CA CYS A 14 -13.64 -12.71 5.45
C CYS A 14 -12.14 -12.93 5.25
N ASP A 15 -11.75 -13.80 4.33
CA ASP A 15 -10.34 -14.05 4.01
C ASP A 15 -9.66 -12.76 3.52
N GLN A 16 -10.34 -11.95 2.71
CA GLN A 16 -9.82 -10.65 2.31
C GLN A 16 -9.64 -9.69 3.49
N VAL A 17 -10.54 -9.71 4.46
CA VAL A 17 -10.38 -8.90 5.68
C VAL A 17 -9.13 -9.32 6.43
N ASP A 18 -8.90 -10.62 6.58
CA ASP A 18 -7.75 -11.15 7.31
C ASP A 18 -6.43 -10.77 6.61
N ILE A 19 -6.36 -10.90 5.28
CA ILE A 19 -5.20 -10.43 4.50
C ILE A 19 -4.99 -8.92 4.66
N PHE A 20 -6.06 -8.11 4.66
CA PHE A 20 -5.91 -6.68 4.87
C PHE A 20 -5.43 -6.33 6.29
N GLU A 21 -5.82 -7.08 7.32
CA GLU A 21 -5.22 -6.90 8.66
C GLU A 21 -3.75 -7.28 8.67
N GLU A 22 -3.35 -8.37 8.00
CA GLU A 22 -1.95 -8.75 7.86
C GLU A 22 -1.13 -7.67 7.14
N ILE A 23 -1.64 -7.13 6.04
CA ILE A 23 -1.04 -5.99 5.34
C ILE A 23 -0.84 -4.79 6.28
N LEU A 24 -1.81 -4.51 7.16
CA LEU A 24 -1.67 -3.42 8.14
C LEU A 24 -0.54 -3.69 9.14
N GLU A 25 -0.40 -4.93 9.60
CA GLU A 25 0.69 -5.33 10.49
C GLU A 25 2.05 -5.22 9.81
N VAL A 26 2.19 -5.73 8.58
CA VAL A 26 3.44 -5.63 7.82
C VAL A 26 3.78 -4.17 7.52
N ASN A 27 2.81 -3.33 7.16
CA ASN A 27 3.03 -1.89 6.97
C ASN A 27 3.52 -1.19 8.25
N GLN A 28 2.99 -1.57 9.41
CA GLN A 28 3.45 -1.04 10.69
C GLN A 28 4.90 -1.46 10.97
N ARG A 29 5.25 -2.73 10.75
CA ARG A 29 6.64 -3.23 10.85
C ARG A 29 7.59 -2.50 9.89
N PHE A 30 7.15 -2.30 8.64
CA PHE A 30 7.91 -1.58 7.62
C PHE A 30 8.21 -0.15 8.07
N LYS A 31 7.19 0.57 8.55
CA LYS A 31 7.34 1.93 9.10
C LYS A 31 8.34 1.97 10.26
N ASP A 32 8.21 1.05 11.22
CA ASP A 32 9.10 0.99 12.37
C ASP A 32 10.55 0.67 11.97
N SER A 33 10.73 -0.14 10.92
CA SER A 33 12.04 -0.47 10.35
C SER A 33 12.68 0.74 9.66
N ILE A 34 11.90 1.57 8.95
CA ILE A 34 12.39 2.85 8.41
C ILE A 34 12.88 3.77 9.54
N ILE A 35 12.13 3.90 10.62
CA ILE A 35 12.49 4.74 11.77
C ILE A 35 13.81 4.27 12.38
N LYS A 36 13.99 2.95 12.51
CA LYS A 36 15.20 2.31 13.06
C LYS A 36 16.37 2.24 12.07
N LYS A 37 16.16 2.57 10.79
CA LYS A 37 17.13 2.39 9.69
C LYS A 37 17.59 0.94 9.53
N ASP A 38 16.69 0.00 9.79
CA ASP A 38 16.94 -1.44 9.67
C ASP A 38 16.61 -1.90 8.24
N TRP A 39 17.63 -1.89 7.38
CA TRP A 39 17.48 -2.19 5.95
C TRP A 39 17.08 -3.64 5.67
N ASP A 40 17.51 -4.59 6.50
CA ASP A 40 17.16 -6.00 6.31
C ASP A 40 15.67 -6.23 6.60
N SER A 41 15.16 -5.61 7.68
CA SER A 41 13.73 -5.69 8.02
C SER A 41 12.83 -4.94 7.02
N ILE A 42 13.34 -3.84 6.42
CA ILE A 42 12.67 -3.15 5.31
C ILE A 42 12.49 -4.09 4.12
N ASN A 43 13.56 -4.76 3.67
CA ASN A 43 13.50 -5.67 2.52
C ASN A 43 12.55 -6.84 2.77
N LYS A 44 12.61 -7.46 3.96
CA LYS A 44 11.66 -8.53 4.34
C LYS A 44 10.21 -8.07 4.29
N SER A 45 9.92 -6.88 4.81
CA SER A 45 8.57 -6.35 4.79
C SER A 45 8.09 -6.04 3.36
N ILE A 46 8.99 -5.65 2.44
CA ILE A 46 8.67 -5.45 1.02
C ILE A 46 8.33 -6.80 0.37
N ASP A 47 9.12 -7.84 0.62
CA ASP A 47 8.88 -9.17 0.08
C ASP A 47 7.53 -9.73 0.57
N GLU A 48 7.25 -9.63 1.87
CA GLU A 48 5.95 -10.02 2.46
C GLU A 48 4.78 -9.23 1.85
N LEU A 49 4.90 -7.91 1.68
CA LEU A 49 3.86 -7.10 1.04
C LEU A 49 3.62 -7.49 -0.43
N ASN A 50 4.67 -7.92 -1.15
CA ASN A 50 4.52 -8.41 -2.52
C ASN A 50 3.78 -9.74 -2.56
N GLU A 51 4.08 -10.66 -1.65
CA GLU A 51 3.35 -11.93 -1.51
C GLU A 51 1.87 -11.69 -1.19
N LEU A 52 1.59 -10.86 -0.18
CA LEU A 52 0.22 -10.50 0.20
C LEU A 52 -0.55 -9.81 -0.94
N SER A 53 0.12 -9.00 -1.76
CA SER A 53 -0.49 -8.38 -2.94
C SER A 53 -0.98 -9.42 -3.95
N VAL A 54 -0.22 -10.49 -4.17
CA VAL A 54 -0.63 -11.60 -5.04
C VAL A 54 -1.89 -12.28 -4.48
N ASP A 55 -1.95 -12.51 -3.18
CA ASP A 55 -3.12 -13.10 -2.56
C ASP A 55 -4.35 -12.19 -2.59
N VAL A 56 -4.18 -10.88 -2.39
CA VAL A 56 -5.28 -9.91 -2.57
C VAL A 56 -5.84 -10.00 -4.00
N HIS A 57 -4.98 -10.03 -5.01
CA HIS A 57 -5.41 -10.13 -6.40
C HIS A 57 -6.14 -11.44 -6.70
N ARG A 58 -5.67 -12.56 -6.13
CA ARG A 58 -6.33 -13.86 -6.24
C ARG A 58 -7.71 -13.83 -5.59
N LEU A 59 -7.82 -13.42 -4.33
CA LEU A 59 -9.09 -13.36 -3.61
C LEU A 59 -10.09 -12.39 -4.25
N ASP A 60 -9.62 -11.26 -4.79
CA ASP A 60 -10.48 -10.31 -5.49
C ASP A 60 -11.07 -10.91 -6.77
N SER A 61 -10.26 -11.66 -7.52
CA SER A 61 -10.71 -12.39 -8.71
C SER A 61 -11.73 -13.47 -8.36
N GLU A 62 -11.48 -14.23 -7.29
CA GLU A 62 -12.42 -15.22 -6.76
C GLU A 62 -13.74 -14.57 -6.32
N ARG A 63 -13.69 -13.43 -5.63
CA ARG A 63 -14.88 -12.67 -5.22
C ARG A 63 -15.76 -12.29 -6.40
N VAL A 64 -15.16 -11.85 -7.50
CA VAL A 64 -15.89 -11.51 -8.73
C VAL A 64 -16.61 -12.73 -9.28
N ASN A 65 -15.95 -13.90 -9.31
CA ASN A 65 -16.58 -15.15 -9.74
C ASN A 65 -17.77 -15.53 -8.84
N TYR A 66 -17.59 -15.49 -7.51
CA TYR A 66 -18.69 -15.77 -6.58
C TYR A 66 -19.85 -14.78 -6.70
N LEU A 67 -19.58 -13.51 -6.99
CA LEU A 67 -20.63 -12.52 -7.26
C LEU A 67 -21.43 -12.85 -8.53
N ILE A 68 -20.77 -13.34 -9.58
CA ILE A 68 -21.42 -13.80 -10.81
C ILE A 68 -22.30 -15.03 -10.52
N GLU A 69 -21.79 -16.00 -9.76
CA GLU A 69 -22.55 -17.19 -9.35
C GLU A 69 -23.80 -16.82 -8.53
N VAL A 70 -23.66 -15.93 -7.55
CA VAL A 70 -24.77 -15.42 -6.75
C VAL A 70 -25.78 -14.65 -7.62
N ALA A 71 -25.32 -13.86 -8.60
CA ALA A 71 -26.21 -13.18 -9.56
C ALA A 71 -27.02 -14.17 -10.41
N ASN A 72 -26.38 -15.24 -10.87
CA ASN A 72 -27.03 -16.30 -11.64
C ASN A 72 -28.08 -17.04 -10.82
N GLU A 73 -27.76 -17.40 -9.57
CA GLU A 73 -28.68 -18.07 -8.64
C GLU A 73 -29.89 -17.20 -8.29
N LEU A 74 -29.71 -15.88 -8.24
CA LEU A 74 -30.77 -14.90 -7.99
C LEU A 74 -31.48 -14.42 -9.26
N HIS A 75 -31.18 -15.00 -10.43
CA HIS A 75 -31.68 -14.56 -11.74
C HIS A 75 -31.59 -13.04 -11.95
N SER A 76 -30.49 -12.45 -11.49
CA SER A 76 -30.24 -11.01 -11.47
C SER A 76 -29.21 -10.64 -12.51
N LYS A 77 -29.19 -9.37 -12.94
CA LYS A 77 -28.17 -8.91 -13.88
C LYS A 77 -26.84 -8.77 -13.13
N GLU A 78 -25.75 -9.22 -13.73
CA GLU A 78 -24.38 -9.06 -13.21
C GLU A 78 -23.99 -7.60 -12.94
N SER A 79 -24.64 -6.65 -13.64
CA SER A 79 -24.42 -5.21 -13.45
C SER A 79 -25.13 -4.62 -12.23
N GLU A 80 -25.92 -5.40 -11.49
CA GLU A 80 -26.58 -4.90 -10.28
C GLU A 80 -25.56 -4.63 -9.17
N ASN A 81 -25.77 -3.55 -8.41
CA ASN A 81 -24.93 -3.29 -7.26
C ASN A 81 -25.11 -4.37 -6.17
N PHE A 82 -24.08 -4.58 -5.35
CA PHE A 82 -24.08 -5.61 -4.29
C PHE A 82 -25.32 -5.56 -3.39
N TYR A 83 -25.74 -4.38 -2.94
CA TYR A 83 -26.91 -4.22 -2.07
C TYR A 83 -28.24 -4.58 -2.74
N THR A 84 -28.36 -4.36 -4.06
CA THR A 84 -29.55 -4.73 -4.83
C THR A 84 -29.58 -6.23 -5.06
N LEU A 85 -28.41 -6.82 -5.31
CA LEU A 85 -28.24 -8.26 -5.45
C LEU A 85 -28.63 -9.00 -4.16
N ILE A 86 -27.99 -8.70 -3.02
CA ILE A 86 -28.23 -9.41 -1.76
C ILE A 86 -29.62 -9.17 -1.16
N LYS A 87 -30.37 -8.13 -1.57
CA LYS A 87 -31.77 -7.93 -1.14
C LYS A 87 -32.68 -9.10 -1.53
N LYS A 88 -32.32 -9.82 -2.59
CA LYS A 88 -33.03 -11.00 -3.09
C LYS A 88 -32.59 -12.29 -2.40
N ALA A 89 -31.51 -12.25 -1.61
CA ALA A 89 -31.01 -13.39 -0.86
C ALA A 89 -31.90 -13.70 0.36
N PRO A 90 -31.87 -14.95 0.87
CA PRO A 90 -32.53 -15.33 2.11
C PRO A 90 -32.13 -14.44 3.30
N HIS A 91 -33.06 -14.22 4.23
CA HIS A 91 -32.86 -13.28 5.34
C HIS A 91 -31.60 -13.59 6.17
N ASP A 92 -31.39 -14.85 6.51
CA ASP A 92 -30.31 -15.27 7.40
C ASP A 92 -28.93 -15.01 6.79
N ILE A 93 -28.74 -15.34 5.50
CA ILE A 93 -27.46 -15.17 4.81
C ILE A 93 -27.22 -13.72 4.38
N ARG A 94 -28.29 -12.97 4.09
CA ARG A 94 -28.20 -11.55 3.71
C ARG A 94 -27.51 -10.73 4.79
N ASP A 95 -27.89 -10.92 6.06
CA ASP A 95 -27.34 -10.13 7.15
C ASP A 95 -25.85 -10.46 7.39
N GLU A 96 -25.45 -11.72 7.21
CA GLU A 96 -24.04 -12.13 7.22
C GLU A 96 -23.24 -11.49 6.08
N LEU A 97 -23.76 -11.52 4.85
CA LEU A 97 -23.11 -10.92 3.68
C LEU A 97 -22.93 -9.41 3.82
N VAL A 98 -23.96 -8.71 4.31
CA VAL A 98 -23.88 -7.28 4.59
C VAL A 98 -22.78 -7.00 5.63
N LYS A 99 -22.74 -7.77 6.72
CA LYS A 99 -21.73 -7.62 7.77
C LYS A 99 -20.32 -7.84 7.24
N SER A 100 -20.08 -8.91 6.48
CA SER A 100 -18.78 -9.20 5.88
C SER A 100 -18.35 -8.13 4.87
N TYR A 101 -19.27 -7.66 4.02
CA TYR A 101 -18.99 -6.56 3.09
C TYR A 101 -18.59 -5.27 3.81
N TYR A 102 -19.27 -4.90 4.90
CA TYR A 102 -18.91 -3.71 5.68
C TYR A 102 -17.53 -3.84 6.33
N LYS A 103 -17.20 -5.01 6.87
CA LYS A 103 -15.86 -5.29 7.41
C LYS A 103 -14.80 -5.12 6.34
N LEU A 104 -14.97 -5.79 5.20
CA LEU A 104 -14.08 -5.70 4.06
C LEU A 104 -13.88 -4.26 3.61
N LYS A 105 -14.97 -3.50 3.41
CA LYS A 105 -14.91 -2.08 3.06
C LYS A 105 -14.13 -1.27 4.08
N SER A 106 -14.35 -1.52 5.38
CA SER A 106 -13.63 -0.84 6.46
C SER A 106 -12.13 -1.16 6.44
N SER A 107 -11.75 -2.43 6.23
CA SER A 107 -10.34 -2.85 6.17
C SER A 107 -9.63 -2.25 4.96
N VAL A 108 -10.28 -2.20 3.79
CA VAL A 108 -9.75 -1.50 2.60
C VAL A 108 -9.48 -0.02 2.89
N ILE A 109 -10.44 0.67 3.52
CA ILE A 109 -10.28 2.11 3.87
C ILE A 109 -9.11 2.30 4.85
N ARG A 110 -8.95 1.40 5.84
CA ARG A 110 -7.82 1.46 6.78
C ARG A 110 -6.48 1.27 6.08
N VAL A 111 -6.37 0.28 5.20
CA VAL A 111 -5.16 0.01 4.40
C VAL A 111 -4.82 1.23 3.55
N GLN A 112 -5.80 1.79 2.83
CA GLN A 112 -5.60 3.01 2.04
C GLN A 112 -5.11 4.19 2.89
N GLY A 113 -5.67 4.35 4.10
CA GLY A 113 -5.24 5.39 5.04
C GLY A 113 -3.79 5.23 5.49
N VAL A 114 -3.37 4.01 5.83
CA VAL A 114 -1.99 3.70 6.24
C VAL A 114 -1.02 3.92 5.08
N TYR A 115 -1.32 3.40 3.89
CA TYR A 115 -0.48 3.60 2.70
C TYR A 115 -0.30 5.08 2.36
N LYS A 116 -1.39 5.86 2.41
CA LYS A 116 -1.32 7.30 2.16
C LYS A 116 -0.40 8.00 3.17
N GLY A 117 -0.58 7.73 4.46
CA GLY A 117 0.25 8.32 5.52
C GLY A 117 1.73 7.90 5.43
N LEU A 118 2.00 6.66 5.03
CA LEU A 118 3.37 6.18 4.79
C LEU A 118 4.03 6.89 3.61
N ASN A 119 3.30 7.07 2.51
CA ASN A 119 3.82 7.77 1.33
C ASN A 119 4.13 9.24 1.63
N GLU A 120 3.25 9.92 2.36
CA GLU A 120 3.46 11.30 2.84
C GLU A 120 4.72 11.38 3.74
N PHE A 121 4.94 10.40 4.61
CA PHE A 121 6.13 10.35 5.46
C PHE A 121 7.42 10.17 4.65
N ILE A 122 7.42 9.29 3.64
CA ILE A 122 8.59 9.03 2.79
C ILE A 122 8.96 10.27 1.97
N GLU A 123 7.97 10.91 1.33
CA GLU A 123 8.20 12.13 0.56
C GLU A 123 8.74 13.26 1.45
N TYR A 124 8.16 13.47 2.64
CA TYR A 124 8.67 14.45 3.60
C TYR A 124 10.14 14.21 4.00
N LYS A 125 10.53 12.95 4.25
CA LYS A 125 11.91 12.59 4.59
C LYS A 125 12.88 12.84 3.44
N LYS A 126 12.44 12.60 2.21
CA LYS A 126 13.21 12.85 0.99
C LYS A 126 13.44 14.34 0.78
N ASP A 127 12.41 15.16 1.01
CA ASP A 127 12.51 16.62 0.90
C ASP A 127 13.49 17.19 1.93
N ILE A 128 13.40 16.79 3.21
CA ILE A 128 14.38 17.21 4.23
C ILE A 128 15.80 16.80 3.84
N SER A 129 15.97 15.57 3.36
CA SER A 129 17.30 15.07 2.98
C SER A 129 17.89 15.90 1.84
N LYS A 130 17.05 16.29 0.86
CA LYS A 130 17.43 17.17 -0.23
C LYS A 130 17.81 18.57 0.28
N GLU A 131 17.02 19.16 1.17
CA GLU A 131 17.33 20.46 1.77
C GLU A 131 18.65 20.43 2.55
N ILE A 132 18.89 19.39 3.34
CA ILE A 132 20.16 19.21 4.07
C ILE A 132 21.33 19.09 3.09
N ILE A 133 21.18 18.29 2.03
CA ILE A 133 22.21 18.16 0.99
C ILE A 133 22.44 19.51 0.30
N ASP A 134 21.39 20.26 -0.04
CA ASP A 134 21.50 21.57 -0.68
C ASP A 134 22.20 22.59 0.24
N VAL A 135 21.97 22.54 1.55
CA VAL A 135 22.69 23.36 2.54
C VAL A 135 24.16 22.95 2.60
N LEU A 136 24.46 21.66 2.77
CA LEU A 136 25.84 21.15 2.85
C LEU A 136 26.62 21.39 1.55
N MET A 137 25.97 21.27 0.40
CA MET A 137 26.57 21.52 -0.92
C MET A 137 26.65 23.00 -1.28
N SER A 138 25.77 23.85 -0.76
CA SER A 138 25.89 25.30 -0.94
C SER A 138 27.04 25.87 -0.12
N ASP A 139 27.31 25.34 1.08
CA ASP A 139 28.54 25.62 1.84
C ASP A 139 29.80 25.03 1.18
N ALA A 140 29.70 23.85 0.53
CA ALA A 140 30.80 23.30 -0.28
C ALA A 140 31.08 24.12 -1.56
N LYS A 141 30.13 24.97 -1.99
CA LYS A 141 30.34 26.03 -3.00
C LYS A 141 30.87 27.33 -2.38
N GLY A 142 31.45 27.27 -1.18
CA GLY A 142 32.12 28.37 -0.50
C GLY A 142 33.41 28.80 -1.19
N ASN A 143 33.33 29.93 -1.89
CA ASN A 143 34.40 30.90 -2.25
C ASN A 143 35.85 30.38 -2.32
N VAL A 144 36.29 30.04 -3.54
CA VAL A 144 37.73 29.98 -3.86
C VAL A 144 38.30 31.39 -3.82
N TYR A 145 38.85 31.80 -2.67
CA TYR A 145 39.71 32.98 -2.61
C TYR A 145 41.09 32.61 -3.13
N THR A 146 41.38 32.97 -4.37
CA THR A 146 42.76 32.97 -4.88
C THR A 146 43.57 34.04 -4.15
N LYS A 147 44.88 33.80 -4.01
CA LYS A 147 45.83 34.65 -3.27
C LYS A 147 45.85 36.15 -3.67
N PRO A 148 45.34 36.61 -4.83
CA PRO A 148 45.16 38.04 -5.11
C PRO A 148 43.69 38.53 -5.10
N GLY A 149 42.75 37.80 -4.46
CA GLY A 149 41.43 38.35 -4.12
C GLY A 149 40.50 38.67 -5.30
N ARG A 150 40.56 37.92 -6.42
CA ARG A 150 39.57 38.03 -7.51
C ARG A 150 38.61 36.85 -7.54
N ARG A 151 37.31 37.15 -7.60
CA ARG A 151 36.22 36.18 -7.80
C ARG A 151 36.32 35.61 -9.21
N GLY A 152 36.75 34.36 -9.33
CA GLY A 152 36.60 33.58 -10.55
C GLY A 152 35.21 32.95 -10.57
N ASN A 153 34.29 33.51 -11.36
CA ASN A 153 33.22 32.70 -11.94
C ASN A 153 33.92 31.82 -12.97
N ASP A 154 34.33 30.62 -12.58
CA ASP A 154 34.47 29.47 -13.48
C ASP A 154 34.81 28.23 -12.64
N SER A 155 33.93 27.25 -12.73
CA SER A 155 34.02 25.92 -12.11
C SER A 155 35.39 25.26 -12.33
N PRO A 156 35.86 24.44 -11.37
CA PRO A 156 36.54 23.22 -11.77
C PRO A 156 35.99 21.99 -11.03
N GLY A 157 35.84 20.90 -11.80
CA GLY A 157 35.26 19.63 -11.38
C GLY A 157 36.05 18.88 -10.30
N PHE A 158 35.34 17.96 -9.66
CA PHE A 158 35.89 17.00 -8.71
C PHE A 158 36.77 15.98 -9.44
N LEU A 159 38.07 15.96 -9.12
CA LEU A 159 38.94 14.80 -9.33
C LEU A 159 38.91 13.95 -8.06
N ILE A 160 38.33 12.75 -8.15
CA ILE A 160 38.44 11.73 -7.11
C ILE A 160 39.77 11.01 -7.34
N ASP A 161 40.73 11.21 -6.46
CA ASP A 161 41.94 10.39 -6.42
C ASP A 161 41.60 9.03 -5.81
N ARG A 162 41.52 7.99 -6.64
CA ARG A 162 41.51 6.59 -6.19
C ARG A 162 42.96 6.17 -5.99
N GLN A 163 43.47 6.32 -4.78
CA GLN A 163 44.61 5.53 -4.33
C GLN A 163 44.12 4.36 -3.47
N LEU A 164 44.13 3.21 -4.15
CA LEU A 164 44.46 1.83 -3.72
C LEU A 164 44.33 1.47 -2.25
#